data_AF-A0ABC9ZJ62-F1
#
_entry.id   AF-A0ABC9ZJ62-F1
#
_cell.length_a   1.000
_cell.length_b   1.000
_cell.length_c   1.000
_cell.angle_alpha   90.00
_cell.angle_beta   90.00
_cell.angle_gamma   90.00
#
_symmetry.space_group_name_H-M   'P 1'
#
loop_
_entity.id
_entity.type
_entity.pdbx_description
1 polymer ?
#
loop_
_entity_poly.entity_id
_entity_poly.type
_entity_poly.pdbx_seq_one_letter_code
_entity_poly.pdbx_strand_id
1 'polypeptide(L)'
;MLYVGSKYPSNVAVGSREAKAVFRGSTPQWAPPWQVTATYAVGDIVASRGGFWECIKAHSSKNIYEPGSDYGSQDYYWRMYRP
;
A
#
# COMPACT_ATOMS: atom_id res chain seq x y z
N MET A 1 4.48 -18.15 0.34
CA MET A 1 3.42 -17.37 1.01
C MET A 1 3.60 -17.56 2.51
N LEU A 2 3.85 -16.50 3.27
CA LEU A 2 4.11 -16.62 4.70
C LEU A 2 2.77 -16.60 5.45
N TYR A 3 2.43 -17.70 6.08
CA TYR A 3 1.25 -17.83 6.93
C TYR A 3 1.69 -17.83 8.39
N VAL A 4 1.08 -16.99 9.22
CA VAL A 4 1.13 -17.13 10.68
C VAL A 4 -0.22 -17.71 11.11
N GLY A 5 -0.34 -19.03 11.01
CA GLY A 5 -1.63 -19.72 11.10
C GLY A 5 -2.57 -19.41 9.91
N SER A 6 -3.89 -19.47 10.12
CA SER A 6 -4.91 -19.21 9.08
C SER A 6 -5.21 -17.72 8.85
N LYS A 7 -4.43 -16.81 9.44
CA LYS A 7 -4.63 -15.36 9.35
C LYS A 7 -3.48 -14.72 8.60
N TYR A 8 -3.79 -13.67 7.83
CA TYR A 8 -2.77 -12.79 7.29
C TYR A 8 -2.11 -12.06 8.47
N PRO A 9 -0.79 -12.14 8.63
CA PRO A 9 -0.08 -11.44 9.68
C PRO A 9 -0.30 -9.93 9.54
N SER A 10 -0.67 -9.27 10.63
CA SER A 10 -0.86 -7.81 10.69
C SER A 10 0.46 -7.04 10.70
N ASN A 11 1.54 -7.68 11.15
CA ASN A 11 2.89 -7.12 11.21
C ASN A 11 3.84 -8.13 10.56
N VAL A 12 4.18 -7.91 9.30
CA VAL A 12 5.17 -8.72 8.59
C VAL A 12 6.47 -7.95 8.64
N ALA A 13 7.55 -8.57 9.10
CA ALA A 13 8.89 -7.99 9.08
C ALA A 13 9.78 -8.81 8.14
N VAL A 14 10.62 -8.12 7.36
CA VAL A 14 11.70 -8.76 6.58
C VAL A 14 13.01 -8.35 7.26
N GLY A 15 13.52 -9.21 8.14
CA GLY A 15 14.59 -8.84 9.05
C GLY A 15 14.08 -7.92 10.16
N SER A 16 14.82 -6.84 10.48
CA SER A 16 14.46 -5.84 11.51
C SER A 16 13.61 -4.67 10.97
N ARG A 17 13.10 -4.77 9.74
CA ARG A 17 12.32 -3.72 9.07
C ARG A 17 10.91 -4.20 8.81
N GLU A 18 9.94 -3.30 9.02
CA GLU A 18 8.55 -3.51 8.63
C GLU A 18 8.48 -3.82 7.13
N ALA A 19 7.74 -4.87 6.79
CA ALA A 19 7.51 -5.24 5.40
C ALA A 19 6.59 -4.20 4.76
N LYS A 20 6.96 -3.80 3.54
CA LYS A 20 6.22 -2.77 2.79
C LYS A 20 4.92 -3.28 2.17
N ALA A 21 4.81 -4.58 1.90
CA ALA A 21 3.59 -5.28 1.47
C ALA A 21 3.85 -6.79 1.44
N VAL A 22 2.78 -7.59 1.44
CA VAL A 22 2.81 -9.05 1.25
C VAL A 22 1.98 -9.42 0.03
N PHE A 23 2.55 -10.26 -0.83
CA PHE A 23 1.92 -10.74 -2.05
C PHE A 23 1.79 -12.27 -2.08
N ARG A 24 0.76 -12.76 -2.78
CA ARG A 24 0.64 -14.14 -3.28
C ARG A 24 0.78 -14.07 -4.80
N GLY A 25 1.96 -14.43 -5.33
CA GLY A 25 2.25 -14.19 -6.74
C GLY A 25 2.28 -12.68 -7.03
N SER A 26 1.53 -12.23 -8.03
CA SER A 26 1.31 -10.80 -8.33
C SER A 26 0.17 -10.18 -7.52
N THR A 27 -0.57 -10.92 -6.70
CA THR A 27 -1.74 -10.38 -5.98
C THR A 27 -1.35 -9.88 -4.59
N PRO A 28 -1.59 -8.60 -4.23
CA PRO A 28 -1.41 -8.10 -2.88
C PRO A 28 -2.36 -8.82 -1.94
N GLN A 29 -1.86 -9.24 -0.79
CA GLN A 29 -2.63 -9.90 0.27
C GLN A 29 -2.71 -9.04 1.52
N TRP A 30 -1.67 -8.23 1.74
CA TRP A 30 -1.62 -7.26 2.82
C TRP A 30 -0.69 -6.11 2.45
N ALA A 31 -1.02 -4.92 2.92
CA ALA A 31 -0.20 -3.72 2.81
C ALA A 31 -0.50 -2.84 4.03
N PRO A 32 0.45 -2.00 4.48
CA PRO A 32 0.20 -1.05 5.54
C PRO A 32 -0.92 -0.08 5.13
N PRO A 33 -1.74 0.42 6.08
CA PRO A 33 -2.72 1.45 5.78
C PRO A 33 -2.01 2.71 5.28
N TRP A 34 -2.64 3.43 4.37
CA TRP A 34 -2.14 4.75 3.97
C TRP A 34 -2.09 5.70 5.17
N GLN A 35 -1.00 6.46 5.28
CA GLN A 35 -0.77 7.42 6.35
C GLN A 35 -0.50 8.80 5.78
N VAL A 36 -0.99 9.82 6.49
CA VAL A 36 -0.64 11.23 6.25
C VAL A 36 0.80 11.47 6.71
N THR A 37 1.50 12.43 6.08
CA THR A 37 2.91 12.81 6.35
C THR A 37 3.97 11.73 6.12
N ALA A 38 3.59 10.58 5.55
CA ALA A 38 4.51 9.56 5.07
C ALA A 38 5.08 9.92 3.70
N THR A 39 6.32 9.52 3.41
CA THR A 39 6.90 9.66 2.06
C THR A 39 6.82 8.33 1.35
N TYR A 40 6.19 8.32 0.17
CA TYR A 40 6.01 7.13 -0.65
C TYR A 40 6.89 7.23 -1.89
N ALA A 41 7.58 6.13 -2.20
CA ALA A 41 8.33 5.96 -3.44
C ALA A 41 7.46 5.26 -4.50
N VAL A 42 7.85 5.39 -5.77
CA VAL A 42 7.19 4.66 -6.86
C VAL A 42 7.29 3.16 -6.60
N GLY A 43 6.17 2.45 -6.71
CA GLY A 43 6.04 1.01 -6.44
C GLY A 43 5.69 0.64 -4.99
N ASP A 44 5.63 1.60 -4.05
CA ASP A 44 5.10 1.33 -2.72
C ASP A 44 3.60 0.99 -2.80
N ILE A 45 3.14 0.06 -1.96
CA ILE A 45 1.76 -0.43 -1.95
C ILE A 45 1.13 -0.13 -0.60
N VAL A 46 -0.09 0.39 -0.61
CA VAL A 46 -0.84 0.73 0.60
C VAL A 46 -2.27 0.21 0.53
N ALA A 47 -2.85 -0.06 1.70
CA ALA A 47 -4.27 -0.34 1.83
C ALA A 47 -5.04 0.96 2.10
N SER A 48 -6.06 1.24 1.30
CA SER A 48 -6.96 2.39 1.47
C SER A 48 -8.34 2.08 0.90
N ARG A 49 -9.41 2.54 1.58
CA ARG A 49 -10.81 2.44 1.13
C ARG A 49 -11.25 1.05 0.66
N GLY A 50 -10.73 -0.01 1.30
CA GLY A 50 -11.06 -1.39 0.98
C GLY A 50 -10.34 -1.97 -0.24
N GLY A 51 -9.39 -1.24 -0.83
CA GLY A 51 -8.55 -1.70 -1.94
C GLY A 51 -7.05 -1.51 -1.67
N PHE A 52 -6.24 -2.10 -2.54
CA PHE A 52 -4.79 -1.89 -2.58
C PHE A 52 -4.44 -0.87 -3.65
N TRP A 53 -3.46 -0.03 -3.36
CA TRP A 53 -3.06 1.07 -4.22
C TRP A 53 -1.55 1.09 -4.35
N GLU A 54 -1.08 1.25 -5.59
CA GLU A 54 0.33 1.41 -5.94
C GLU A 54 0.66 2.88 -6.13
N CYS A 55 1.72 3.33 -5.49
CA CYS A 55 2.27 4.65 -5.71
C CYS A 55 2.94 4.68 -7.09
N ILE A 56 2.43 5.51 -8.00
CA ILE A 56 2.97 5.67 -9.36
C ILE A 56 3.86 6.90 -9.49
N LYS A 57 3.83 7.81 -8.52
CA LYS A 57 4.66 9.02 -8.48
C LYS A 57 5.12 9.30 -7.06
N ALA A 58 6.44 9.39 -6.85
CA ALA A 58 6.99 9.65 -5.54
C ALA A 58 6.50 11.01 -4.98
N HIS A 59 6.02 11.01 -3.74
CA HIS A 59 5.47 12.19 -3.09
C HIS A 59 5.48 12.05 -1.57
N SER A 60 5.43 13.19 -0.88
CA SER A 60 5.10 13.25 0.55
C SER A 60 3.59 13.36 0.70
N SER A 61 2.99 12.45 1.46
CA SER A 61 1.55 12.36 1.61
C SER A 61 0.99 13.58 2.36
N LYS A 62 -0.10 14.12 1.82
CA LYS A 62 -0.96 15.13 2.43
C LYS A 62 -2.38 14.57 2.41
N ASN A 63 -3.29 15.10 3.24
CA ASN A 63 -4.70 14.64 3.29
C ASN A 63 -5.37 14.58 1.91
N ILE A 64 -5.01 15.49 1.00
CA ILE A 64 -5.53 15.56 -0.36
C ILE A 64 -4.99 14.48 -1.31
N TYR A 65 -4.00 13.69 -0.88
CA TYR A 65 -3.37 12.62 -1.68
C TYR A 65 -3.76 11.22 -1.18
N GLU A 66 -4.87 11.10 -0.44
CA GLU A 66 -5.39 9.82 0.00
C GLU A 66 -5.75 8.94 -1.22
N PRO A 67 -5.26 7.70 -1.34
CA PRO A 67 -5.62 6.81 -2.42
C PRO A 67 -7.13 6.51 -2.40
N GLY A 68 -7.78 6.65 -3.56
CA GLY A 68 -9.22 6.49 -3.67
C GLY A 68 -10.04 7.72 -3.30
N SER A 69 -9.42 8.87 -3.04
CA SER A 69 -10.12 10.17 -2.99
C SER A 69 -10.34 10.73 -4.41
N ASP A 70 -11.48 11.37 -4.64
CA ASP A 70 -11.91 11.86 -5.96
C ASP A 70 -11.07 13.07 -6.48
N TYR A 71 -10.27 13.67 -5.60
CA TYR A 71 -9.52 14.90 -5.88
C TYR A 71 -8.11 14.60 -6.39
N GLY A 72 -7.98 14.11 -7.63
CA GLY A 72 -6.71 14.04 -8.35
C GLY A 72 -5.62 13.15 -7.74
N SER A 73 -5.97 12.34 -6.74
CA SER A 73 -5.09 11.33 -6.14
C SER A 73 -5.06 10.05 -6.98
N GLN A 74 -6.23 9.65 -7.47
CA GLN A 74 -6.42 8.56 -8.43
C GLN A 74 -5.72 8.94 -9.75
N ASP A 75 -4.83 8.08 -10.22
CA ASP A 75 -4.06 8.17 -11.48
C ASP A 75 -2.96 9.24 -11.56
N TYR A 76 -2.81 10.13 -10.58
CA TYR A 76 -1.67 11.06 -10.51
C TYR A 76 -0.59 10.62 -9.51
N TYR A 77 -1.01 10.09 -8.37
CA TYR A 77 -0.12 9.61 -7.31
C TYR A 77 -0.31 8.13 -7.02
N TRP A 78 -1.56 7.66 -7.10
CA TRP A 78 -1.94 6.30 -6.77
C TRP A 78 -2.73 5.66 -7.90
N ARG A 79 -2.38 4.42 -8.21
CA ARG A 79 -3.14 3.56 -9.11
C ARG A 79 -3.75 2.43 -8.32
N MET A 80 -5.03 2.15 -8.55
CA MET A 80 -5.67 0.98 -7.95
C MET A 80 -4.95 -0.27 -8.44
N TYR A 81 -4.49 -1.10 -7.50
CA TYR A 81 -3.81 -2.33 -7.85
C TYR A 81 -4.82 -3.29 -8.49
N ARG A 82 -4.54 -3.67 -9.74
CA ARG A 82 -5.27 -4.71 -10.46
C ARG A 82 -4.27 -5.82 -10.81
N PRO A 83 -4.59 -7.09 -10.52
CA PRO A 83 -3.71 -8.22 -10.80
C PRO A 83 -3.49 -8.46 -12.31
#